data_AF-A0A6V8EY99-F1
#
_entry.id   AF-A0A6V8EY99-F1
#
_cell.length_a   1.000
_cell.length_b   1.000
_cell.length_c   1.000
_cell.angle_alpha   90.00
_cell.angle_beta   90.00
_cell.angle_gamma   90.00
#
_symmetry.space_group_name_H-M   'P 1'
#
loop_
_entity.id
_entity.type
_entity.pdbx_description
1 polymer ?
#
loop_
_entity_poly.entity_id
_entity_poly.type
_entity_poly.pdbx_seq_one_letter_code
_entity_poly.pdbx_strand_id
1 'polypeptide(L)'
;MDIFDVLTEIEQFGFRKVLDIPFMNDEGTKQEHMYVYFHEQYGIILQFDTYGGNHVNGGNYYYQWMTNTGEAKQSYAFSSGGWSKIGDTYIWEGHGDCRDGMFENICNLSHEGKFVTPWIKTTGIFGPTFVHWMDHHSDGTWDEGYKLYGEALKVKTPERFKMLPSEVQSAIKMNMRTPIKEE
;
A
#
# COMPACT_ATOMS: atom_id res chain seq x y z
N MET A 1 1.55 -2.32 19.84
CA MET A 1 1.13 -0.91 19.95
C MET A 1 -0.38 -0.90 20.12
N ASP A 2 -0.93 -0.02 20.96
CA ASP A 2 -2.38 0.17 20.99
C ASP A 2 -2.82 0.83 19.68
N ILE A 3 -3.92 0.37 19.10
CA ILE A 3 -4.40 0.91 17.82
C ILE A 3 -4.68 2.41 17.90
N PHE A 4 -5.20 2.93 19.02
CA PHE A 4 -5.56 4.34 19.14
C PHE A 4 -4.34 5.26 19.07
N ASP A 5 -3.23 4.84 19.68
CA ASP A 5 -1.95 5.57 19.62
C ASP A 5 -1.44 5.61 18.17
N VAL A 6 -1.46 4.46 17.48
CA VAL A 6 -1.06 4.35 16.07
C VAL A 6 -1.88 5.28 15.18
N LEU A 7 -3.21 5.23 15.31
CA LEU A 7 -4.10 6.06 14.49
C LEU A 7 -3.83 7.54 14.72
N THR A 8 -3.62 7.93 15.97
CA THR A 8 -3.32 9.32 16.34
C THR A 8 -2.00 9.78 15.72
N GLU A 9 -0.94 8.98 15.80
CA GLU A 9 0.36 9.31 15.22
C GLU A 9 0.29 9.43 13.68
N ILE A 10 -0.40 8.49 13.03
CA ILE A 10 -0.63 8.50 11.57
C ILE A 10 -1.32 9.80 11.15
N GLU A 11 -2.41 10.17 11.81
CA GLU A 11 -3.17 11.38 11.49
C GLU A 11 -2.38 12.66 11.79
N GLN A 12 -1.64 12.71 12.90
CA GLN A 12 -0.76 13.84 13.24
C GLN A 12 0.38 14.02 12.23
N PHE A 13 0.88 12.93 11.66
CA PHE A 13 1.89 12.97 10.60
C PHE A 13 1.34 13.49 9.27
N GLY A 14 0.01 13.59 9.11
CA GLY A 14 -0.63 14.15 7.92
C GLY A 14 -1.30 13.13 7.01
N PHE A 15 -1.40 11.87 7.43
CA PHE A 15 -2.23 10.90 6.74
C PHE A 15 -3.72 11.12 7.05
N ARG A 16 -4.57 10.91 6.05
CA ARG A 16 -6.03 10.93 6.20
C ARG A 16 -6.58 9.52 5.97
N LYS A 17 -7.49 9.05 6.83
CA LYS A 17 -8.23 7.81 6.58
C LYS A 17 -9.07 7.94 5.32
N VAL A 18 -8.90 7.01 4.39
CA VAL A 18 -9.61 6.98 3.10
C VAL A 18 -10.42 5.71 2.89
N LEU A 19 -10.15 4.66 3.67
CA LEU A 19 -10.93 3.43 3.66
C LEU A 19 -10.91 2.76 5.04
N ASP A 20 -12.02 2.13 5.39
CA ASP A 20 -12.25 1.41 6.63
C ASP A 20 -13.20 0.25 6.33
N ILE A 21 -12.68 -0.97 6.31
CA ILE A 21 -13.45 -2.18 6.00
C ILE A 21 -13.46 -3.07 7.24
N PRO A 22 -14.61 -3.23 7.92
CA PRO A 22 -14.73 -4.19 8.99
C PRO A 22 -14.77 -5.62 8.44
N PHE A 23 -14.16 -6.55 9.16
CA PHE A 23 -14.27 -8.00 8.94
C PHE A 23 -14.34 -8.72 10.29
N MET A 24 -14.70 -10.00 10.28
CA MET A 24 -14.64 -10.85 11.47
C MET A 24 -13.36 -11.67 11.44
N ASN A 25 -12.73 -11.86 12.60
CA ASN A 25 -11.62 -12.81 12.73
C ASN A 25 -12.07 -14.23 12.38
N ASP A 26 -11.12 -15.15 12.25
CA ASP A 26 -11.38 -16.53 11.80
C ASP A 26 -12.35 -17.31 12.70
N GLU A 27 -12.39 -16.96 13.99
CA GLU A 27 -13.31 -17.58 14.95
C GLU A 27 -14.73 -16.98 14.90
N GLY A 28 -14.93 -15.88 14.17
CA GLY A 28 -16.19 -15.13 14.16
C GLY A 28 -16.51 -14.46 15.50
N THR A 29 -15.53 -14.29 16.39
CA THR A 29 -15.69 -13.81 17.76
C THR A 29 -15.35 -12.34 17.93
N LYS A 30 -14.53 -11.78 17.05
CA LYS A 30 -14.04 -10.40 17.12
C LYS A 30 -14.18 -9.69 15.78
N GLN A 31 -14.59 -8.43 15.85
CA GLN A 31 -14.56 -7.53 14.69
C GLN A 31 -13.15 -6.91 14.59
N GLU A 32 -12.60 -6.99 13.39
CA GLU A 32 -11.31 -6.44 12.98
C GLU A 32 -11.53 -5.50 11.81
N HIS A 33 -10.53 -4.68 11.50
CA HIS A 33 -10.61 -3.63 10.49
C HIS A 33 -9.40 -3.67 9.57
N MET A 34 -9.63 -3.49 8.28
CA MET A 34 -8.62 -3.10 7.31
C MET A 34 -8.73 -1.59 7.10
N TYR A 35 -7.66 -0.88 7.36
CA TYR A 35 -7.59 0.56 7.15
C TYR A 35 -6.72 0.91 5.94
N VAL A 36 -7.12 1.94 5.23
CA VAL A 36 -6.28 2.62 4.24
C VAL A 36 -6.22 4.09 4.56
N TYR A 37 -5.01 4.62 4.59
CA TYR A 37 -4.67 6.01 4.85
C TYR A 37 -3.90 6.58 3.66
N PHE A 38 -4.11 7.86 3.36
CA PHE A 38 -3.46 8.56 2.27
C PHE A 38 -2.79 9.84 2.76
N HIS A 39 -1.53 10.03 2.43
CA HIS A 39 -0.79 11.26 2.66
C HIS A 39 -0.74 12.07 1.37
N GLU A 40 -1.58 13.09 1.27
CA GLU A 40 -1.79 13.82 0.01
C GLU A 40 -0.53 14.50 -0.53
N GLN A 41 0.22 15.19 0.35
CA GLN A 41 1.43 15.91 -0.03
C GLN A 41 2.55 14.98 -0.56
N TYR A 42 2.67 13.77 -0.04
CA TYR A 42 3.71 12.82 -0.44
C TYR A 42 3.18 11.73 -1.38
N GLY A 43 1.87 11.69 -1.65
CA GLY A 43 1.27 10.60 -2.42
C GLY A 43 1.57 9.22 -1.83
N ILE A 44 1.62 9.07 -0.50
CA ILE A 44 1.88 7.78 0.15
C ILE A 44 0.55 7.13 0.50
N ILE A 45 0.40 5.83 0.22
CA ILE A 45 -0.65 5.04 0.87
C ILE A 45 -0.07 4.18 1.96
N LEU A 46 -0.73 4.21 3.11
CA LEU A 46 -0.56 3.28 4.20
C LEU A 46 -1.78 2.35 4.25
N GLN A 47 -1.55 1.05 4.30
CA GLN A 47 -2.57 0.03 4.48
C GLN A 47 -2.14 -0.88 5.62
N PHE A 48 -3.05 -1.17 6.54
CA PHE A 48 -2.82 -2.17 7.59
C PHE A 48 -4.14 -2.73 8.11
N ASP A 49 -4.06 -3.89 8.73
CA ASP A 49 -5.19 -4.54 9.39
C ASP A 49 -4.98 -4.66 10.89
N THR A 50 -6.10 -4.82 11.62
CA THR A 50 -6.07 -5.05 13.06
C THR A 50 -6.13 -6.53 13.41
N TYR A 51 -5.49 -6.93 14.50
CA TYR A 51 -5.63 -8.24 15.12
C TYR A 51 -6.13 -8.12 16.56
N GLY A 52 -6.99 -9.04 16.98
CA GLY A 52 -7.47 -9.12 18.36
C GLY A 52 -8.43 -8.00 18.76
N GLY A 53 -8.84 -7.16 17.80
CA GLY A 53 -9.76 -6.03 17.93
C GLY A 53 -9.10 -4.68 18.22
N ASN A 54 -7.82 -4.64 18.62
CA ASN A 54 -7.19 -3.39 19.09
C ASN A 54 -5.67 -3.29 18.86
N HIS A 55 -5.09 -4.16 18.03
CA HIS A 55 -3.67 -4.11 17.70
C HIS A 55 -3.47 -4.03 16.19
N VAL A 56 -2.46 -3.32 15.72
CA VAL A 56 -2.02 -3.47 14.33
C VAL A 56 -1.38 -4.84 14.17
N ASN A 57 -1.91 -5.62 13.24
CA ASN A 57 -1.41 -6.96 12.94
C ASN A 57 -0.20 -6.87 11.99
N GLY A 58 -0.42 -6.26 10.83
CA GLY A 58 0.56 -6.08 9.77
C GLY A 58 0.07 -5.03 8.78
N GLY A 59 0.98 -4.51 7.98
CA GLY A 59 0.66 -3.50 7.01
C GLY A 59 1.88 -2.97 6.29
N ASN A 60 1.64 -2.28 5.18
CA ASN A 60 2.67 -1.67 4.38
C ASN A 60 2.29 -0.24 4.02
N TYR A 61 3.30 0.60 3.87
CA TYR A 61 3.16 1.87 3.17
C TYR A 61 3.84 1.79 1.80
N TYR A 62 3.27 2.47 0.82
CA TYR A 62 3.63 2.40 -0.60
C TYR A 62 3.79 3.80 -1.16
N TYR A 63 4.81 4.00 -2.00
CA TYR A 63 5.13 5.32 -2.54
C TYR A 63 5.92 5.26 -3.85
N GLN A 64 5.91 6.39 -4.57
CA GLN A 64 6.87 6.67 -5.64
C GLN A 64 7.82 7.78 -5.21
N TRP A 65 9.10 7.60 -5.50
CA TRP A 65 10.15 8.50 -5.05
C TRP A 65 11.23 8.65 -6.11
N MET A 66 11.85 9.81 -6.19
CA MET A 66 13.01 10.08 -7.03
C MET A 66 14.11 10.70 -6.20
N THR A 67 15.36 10.32 -6.46
CA THR A 67 16.52 11.00 -5.85
C THR A 67 16.56 12.46 -6.30
N ASN A 68 17.19 13.31 -5.50
CA ASN A 68 17.48 14.68 -5.91
C ASN A 68 18.35 14.79 -7.17
N THR A 69 19.12 13.74 -7.51
CA THR A 69 19.95 13.69 -8.72
C THR A 69 19.22 13.11 -9.93
N GLY A 70 18.04 12.51 -9.75
CA GLY A 70 17.31 11.80 -10.81
C GLY A 70 17.93 10.44 -11.22
N GLU A 71 19.00 10.02 -10.56
CA GLU A 71 19.72 8.77 -10.83
C GLU A 71 19.23 7.64 -9.91
N ALA A 72 19.23 6.40 -10.41
CA ALA A 72 18.99 5.23 -9.58
C ALA A 72 20.20 4.94 -8.69
N LYS A 73 20.01 4.98 -7.36
CA LYS A 73 21.06 4.69 -6.38
C LYS A 73 20.50 3.84 -5.24
N GLN A 74 21.00 2.62 -5.12
CA GLN A 74 20.53 1.65 -4.13
C GLN A 74 20.81 2.09 -2.68
N SER A 75 21.87 2.87 -2.46
CA SER A 75 22.23 3.40 -1.13
C SER A 75 21.18 4.32 -0.50
N TYR A 76 20.23 4.83 -1.31
CA TYR A 76 19.14 5.70 -0.82
C TYR A 76 17.81 4.94 -0.67
N ALA A 77 17.78 3.66 -1.04
CA ALA A 77 16.60 2.82 -0.87
C ALA A 77 16.60 2.27 0.57
N PHE A 78 15.97 3.01 1.48
CA PHE A 78 15.72 2.58 2.88
C PHE A 78 14.55 1.57 2.99
N SER A 79 14.11 0.99 1.86
CA SER A 79 12.90 0.21 1.76
C SER A 79 13.05 -0.91 0.73
N SER A 80 12.08 -1.82 0.71
CA SER A 80 11.89 -2.75 -0.40
C SER A 80 11.29 -2.02 -1.61
N GLY A 81 11.59 -2.48 -2.83
CA GLY A 81 11.09 -1.82 -4.04
C GLY A 81 11.89 -2.10 -5.31
N GLY A 82 11.65 -1.30 -6.33
CA GLY A 82 12.34 -1.39 -7.62
C GLY A 82 12.47 -0.04 -8.33
N TRP A 83 13.52 0.10 -9.15
CA TRP A 83 13.72 1.26 -10.00
C TRP A 83 13.06 1.07 -11.36
N SER A 84 12.31 2.09 -11.78
CA SER A 84 11.70 2.22 -13.10
C SER A 84 12.30 3.43 -13.81
N LYS A 85 12.82 3.25 -15.03
CA LYS A 85 13.24 4.39 -15.87
C LYS A 85 12.04 4.93 -16.64
N ILE A 86 11.77 6.23 -16.51
CA ILE A 86 10.72 6.95 -17.24
C ILE A 86 11.35 8.19 -17.89
N GLY A 87 11.49 8.16 -19.22
CA GLY A 87 12.29 9.15 -19.93
C GLY A 87 13.73 9.14 -19.43
N ASP A 88 14.22 10.30 -18.97
CA ASP A 88 15.57 10.46 -18.43
C ASP A 88 15.63 10.39 -16.89
N THR A 89 14.51 10.08 -16.23
CA THR A 89 14.44 10.01 -14.75
C THR A 89 14.24 8.58 -14.28
N TYR A 90 14.85 8.25 -13.14
CA TYR A 90 14.58 7.02 -12.40
C TYR A 90 13.61 7.27 -11.26
N ILE A 91 12.56 6.44 -11.18
CA ILE A 91 11.57 6.46 -10.11
C ILE A 91 11.71 5.16 -9.32
N TRP A 92 11.89 5.29 -8.02
CA TRP A 92 11.80 4.21 -7.06
C TRP A 92 10.33 4.00 -6.72
N GLU A 93 9.91 2.76 -6.87
CA GLU A 93 8.61 2.25 -6.54
C GLU A 93 8.83 1.44 -5.25
N GLY A 94 8.57 2.07 -4.09
CA GLY A 94 9.01 1.62 -2.77
C GLY A 94 7.88 1.25 -1.83
N HIS A 95 8.13 0.28 -0.95
CA HIS A 95 7.27 -0.08 0.16
C HIS A 95 8.07 -0.49 1.41
N GLY A 96 7.43 -0.38 2.57
CA GLY A 96 7.98 -0.85 3.85
C GLY A 96 6.89 -1.27 4.81
N ASP A 97 7.24 -2.10 5.79
CA ASP A 97 6.34 -2.51 6.87
C ASP A 97 5.97 -1.27 7.71
N CYS A 98 4.68 -1.07 7.97
CA CYS A 98 4.23 0.10 8.72
C CYS A 98 4.61 0.06 10.21
N ARG A 99 5.05 -1.10 10.72
CA ARG A 99 5.46 -1.30 12.12
C ARG A 99 6.93 -0.95 12.35
N ASP A 100 7.73 -0.85 11.29
CA ASP A 100 9.19 -0.71 11.37
C ASP A 100 9.67 0.64 10.84
N GLY A 101 9.76 1.64 11.73
CA GLY A 101 10.43 2.91 11.46
C GLY A 101 9.80 3.75 10.33
N MET A 102 8.51 3.56 10.02
CA MET A 102 7.82 4.19 8.89
C MET A 102 8.05 5.72 8.83
N PHE A 103 7.81 6.43 9.93
CA PHE A 103 7.93 7.89 9.96
C PHE A 103 9.37 8.37 9.72
N GLU A 104 10.35 7.70 10.34
CA GLU A 104 11.77 8.00 10.13
C GLU A 104 12.17 7.76 8.66
N ASN A 105 11.73 6.65 8.08
CA ASN A 105 11.99 6.33 6.67
C ASN A 105 11.38 7.38 5.73
N ILE A 106 10.14 7.81 5.97
CA ILE A 106 9.49 8.85 5.17
C ILE A 106 10.26 10.17 5.27
N CYS A 107 10.68 10.57 6.48
CA CYS A 107 11.49 11.76 6.70
C CYS A 107 12.83 11.68 5.95
N ASN A 108 13.55 10.57 6.05
CA ASN A 108 14.82 10.36 5.36
C ASN A 108 14.66 10.43 3.84
N LEU A 109 13.63 9.78 3.29
CA LEU A 109 13.30 9.88 1.86
C LEU A 109 12.98 11.31 1.44
N SER A 110 12.26 12.06 2.28
CA SER A 110 11.93 13.47 1.99
C SER A 110 13.14 14.39 1.97
N HIS A 111 14.20 14.06 2.73
CA HIS A 111 15.46 14.79 2.71
C HIS A 111 16.33 14.45 1.49
N GLU A 112 16.40 13.16 1.15
CA GLU A 112 17.29 12.65 0.10
C GLU A 112 16.70 12.74 -1.33
N GLY A 113 15.43 13.10 -1.43
CA GLY A 113 14.73 13.14 -2.71
C GLY A 113 13.34 13.74 -2.63
N LYS A 114 12.51 13.37 -3.59
CA LYS A 114 11.16 13.89 -3.72
C LYS A 114 10.19 12.75 -3.97
N PHE A 115 9.10 12.77 -3.22
CA PHE A 115 7.97 11.92 -3.54
C PHE A 115 7.31 12.36 -4.84
N VAL A 116 6.87 11.38 -5.62
CA VAL A 116 6.23 11.60 -6.92
C VAL A 116 4.72 11.46 -6.74
N THR A 117 4.02 12.60 -6.81
CA THR A 117 2.55 12.67 -6.75
C THR A 117 2.04 13.62 -7.86
N PRO A 118 1.11 13.20 -8.73
CA PRO A 118 0.54 11.85 -8.82
C PRO A 118 1.58 10.82 -9.29
N TRP A 119 1.37 9.55 -8.94
CA TRP A 119 2.19 8.43 -9.40
C TRP A 119 2.18 8.37 -10.92
N ILE A 120 3.35 8.13 -11.53
CA ILE A 120 3.52 8.20 -12.98
C ILE A 120 3.27 6.84 -13.64
N LYS A 121 3.72 5.76 -13.00
CA LYS A 121 3.55 4.38 -13.49
C LYS A 121 3.72 3.38 -12.38
N THR A 122 2.74 2.52 -12.13
CA THR A 122 2.95 1.31 -11.31
C THR A 122 3.42 0.17 -12.20
N THR A 123 4.57 -0.43 -11.91
CA THR A 123 5.13 -1.58 -12.64
C THR A 123 4.47 -2.91 -12.34
N GLY A 124 3.47 -2.92 -11.45
CA GLY A 124 2.78 -4.15 -11.05
C GLY A 124 3.47 -4.88 -9.90
N ILE A 125 4.46 -4.27 -9.24
CA ILE A 125 4.88 -4.67 -7.88
C ILE A 125 3.83 -4.20 -6.85
N PHE A 126 3.18 -3.08 -7.13
CA PHE A 126 2.21 -2.40 -6.23
C PHE A 126 0.74 -2.80 -6.50
N GLY A 127 0.40 -3.05 -7.76
CA GLY A 127 -0.95 -3.48 -8.17
C GLY A 127 -1.42 -4.80 -7.56
N PRO A 128 -0.56 -5.79 -7.25
CA PRO A 128 -0.97 -7.00 -6.54
C PRO A 128 -1.03 -6.80 -5.02
N THR A 129 -0.25 -5.87 -4.46
CA THR A 129 0.00 -5.78 -3.01
C THR A 129 -0.87 -4.80 -2.26
N PHE A 130 -1.37 -3.77 -2.95
CA PHE A 130 -2.25 -2.71 -2.44
C PHE A 130 -3.52 -3.19 -1.69
N VAL A 131 -3.78 -4.49 -1.75
CA VAL A 131 -5.02 -5.18 -1.42
C VAL A 131 -4.74 -6.66 -1.22
N HIS A 132 -3.57 -6.98 -0.67
CA HIS A 132 -3.42 -8.18 0.16
C HIS A 132 -4.35 -8.02 1.38
N TRP A 133 -5.64 -8.23 1.14
CA TRP A 133 -6.70 -8.37 2.13
C TRP A 133 -6.73 -9.84 2.61
N MET A 134 -6.01 -10.75 1.95
CA MET A 134 -6.27 -12.19 2.06
C MET A 134 -5.32 -12.95 2.99
N ASP A 135 -4.63 -12.27 3.90
CA ASP A 135 -4.08 -12.99 5.06
C ASP A 135 -5.18 -13.34 6.10
N HIS A 136 -6.43 -12.88 5.89
CA HIS A 136 -7.56 -13.16 6.80
C HIS A 136 -8.60 -14.06 6.16
N HIS A 137 -8.90 -15.18 6.83
CA HIS A 137 -9.51 -16.39 6.28
C HIS A 137 -11.02 -16.29 6.01
N SER A 138 -11.58 -15.09 5.86
CA SER A 138 -13.04 -14.88 5.74
C SER A 138 -13.58 -14.82 4.30
N ASP A 139 -12.71 -14.68 3.28
CA ASP A 139 -13.14 -14.69 1.87
C ASP A 139 -12.97 -16.03 1.15
N GLY A 140 -12.60 -17.09 1.88
CA GLY A 140 -12.59 -18.48 1.41
C GLY A 140 -11.48 -18.83 0.42
N THR A 141 -10.52 -17.94 0.18
CA THR A 141 -9.47 -18.12 -0.85
C THR A 141 -8.28 -18.97 -0.42
N TRP A 142 -8.22 -19.39 0.84
CA TRP A 142 -7.11 -20.17 1.39
C TRP A 142 -7.14 -21.65 0.99
N ASP A 143 -8.31 -22.22 0.74
CA ASP A 143 -8.48 -23.68 0.61
C ASP A 143 -7.88 -24.28 -0.68
N GLU A 144 -7.54 -23.47 -1.69
CA GLU A 144 -7.07 -23.98 -2.98
C GLU A 144 -5.64 -23.54 -3.38
N GLY A 145 -4.89 -22.94 -2.46
CA GLY A 145 -3.44 -22.75 -2.57
C GLY A 145 -2.95 -21.56 -3.42
N TYR A 146 -1.65 -21.26 -3.27
CA TYR A 146 -0.93 -20.08 -3.80
C TYR A 146 -1.10 -19.77 -5.31
N LYS A 147 -1.61 -20.68 -6.14
CA LYS A 147 -1.86 -20.42 -7.57
C LYS A 147 -3.13 -19.61 -7.82
N LEU A 148 -4.18 -19.84 -7.05
CA LEU A 148 -5.43 -19.07 -7.18
C LEU A 148 -5.31 -17.69 -6.56
N TYR A 149 -4.39 -17.53 -5.62
CA TYR A 149 -3.98 -16.26 -5.03
C TYR A 149 -3.63 -15.20 -6.09
N GLY A 150 -2.81 -15.56 -7.08
CA GLY A 150 -2.41 -14.64 -8.14
C GLY A 150 -3.58 -14.16 -9.01
N GLU A 151 -4.55 -15.02 -9.30
CA GLU A 151 -5.73 -14.68 -10.11
C GLU A 151 -6.79 -13.92 -9.29
N ALA A 152 -7.01 -14.32 -8.03
CA ALA A 152 -7.90 -13.62 -7.11
C ALA A 152 -7.47 -12.16 -6.91
N LEU A 153 -6.16 -11.90 -6.77
CA LEU A 153 -5.63 -10.54 -6.69
C LEU A 153 -5.92 -9.73 -7.97
N LYS A 154 -5.78 -10.32 -9.16
CA LYS A 154 -6.09 -9.61 -10.42
C LYS A 154 -7.55 -9.15 -10.51
N VAL A 155 -8.47 -9.85 -9.86
CA VAL A 155 -9.91 -9.50 -9.83
C VAL A 155 -10.21 -8.52 -8.70
N LYS A 156 -9.74 -8.83 -7.48
CA LYS A 156 -10.07 -8.06 -6.27
C LYS A 156 -9.39 -6.72 -6.22
N THR A 157 -8.17 -6.58 -6.76
CA THR A 157 -7.49 -5.29 -6.75
C THR A 157 -8.28 -4.20 -7.47
N PRO A 158 -8.75 -4.40 -8.70
CA PRO A 158 -9.70 -3.51 -9.35
C PRO A 158 -10.90 -3.07 -8.52
N GLU A 159 -11.58 -4.01 -7.88
CA GLU A 159 -12.80 -3.76 -7.12
C GLU A 159 -12.52 -2.87 -5.91
N ARG A 160 -11.46 -3.22 -5.18
CA ARG A 160 -11.05 -2.55 -3.96
C ARG A 160 -10.44 -1.18 -4.23
N PHE A 161 -9.66 -1.03 -5.31
CA PHE A 161 -9.15 0.27 -5.73
C PHE A 161 -10.28 1.25 -6.04
N LYS A 162 -11.40 0.78 -6.61
CA LYS A 162 -12.60 1.60 -6.84
C LYS A 162 -13.31 2.03 -5.55
N MET A 163 -13.04 1.39 -4.41
CA MET A 163 -13.59 1.80 -3.11
C MET A 163 -12.88 3.05 -2.56
N LEU A 164 -11.69 3.38 -3.06
CA LEU A 164 -10.99 4.58 -2.64
C LEU A 164 -11.70 5.85 -3.14
N PRO A 165 -11.54 6.99 -2.46
CA PRO A 165 -11.97 8.28 -2.98
C PRO A 165 -11.35 8.61 -4.34
N SER A 166 -12.08 9.32 -5.21
CA SER A 166 -11.65 9.61 -6.59
C SER A 166 -10.33 10.40 -6.66
N GLU A 167 -10.06 11.25 -5.68
CA GLU A 167 -8.81 12.00 -5.58
C GLU A 167 -7.61 11.09 -5.29
N VAL A 168 -7.81 10.04 -4.49
CA VAL A 168 -6.79 9.03 -4.20
C VAL A 168 -6.56 8.16 -5.43
N GLN A 169 -7.63 7.75 -6.11
CA GLN A 169 -7.53 7.00 -7.37
C GLN A 169 -6.76 7.79 -8.45
N SER A 170 -6.96 9.12 -8.49
CA SER A 170 -6.28 10.01 -9.42
C SER A 170 -4.80 10.21 -9.06
N ALA A 171 -4.49 10.25 -7.76
CA ALA A 171 -3.12 10.33 -7.27
C ALA A 171 -2.33 9.06 -7.55
N ILE A 172 -2.98 7.90 -7.53
CA ILE A 172 -2.34 6.58 -7.64
C ILE A 172 -2.76 5.99 -8.97
N LYS A 173 -2.02 6.32 -10.04
CA LYS A 173 -2.30 5.82 -11.39
C LYS A 173 -1.99 4.33 -11.49
N MET A 174 -2.92 3.51 -10.99
CA MET A 174 -2.77 2.07 -10.99
C MET A 174 -2.96 1.55 -12.42
N ASN A 175 -1.91 0.95 -12.98
CA ASN A 175 -1.99 0.24 -14.24
C ASN A 175 -2.73 -1.08 -14.02
N MET A 176 -4.04 -1.02 -14.20
CA MET A 176 -4.90 -2.20 -14.23
C MET A 176 -4.54 -2.98 -15.48
N ARG A 177 -3.77 -4.07 -15.36
CA ARG A 177 -3.63 -5.01 -16.47
C ARG A 177 -5.03 -5.54 -16.76
N THR A 178 -5.58 -5.24 -17.93
CA THR A 178 -6.83 -5.83 -18.38
C THR A 178 -6.66 -7.36 -18.35
N PRO A 179 -7.60 -8.13 -17.77
CA PRO A 179 -7.55 -9.58 -17.84
C PRO A 179 -7.38 -9.99 -19.31
N ILE A 180 -6.42 -10.87 -19.57
CA ILE A 180 -6.27 -11.49 -20.89
C ILE A 180 -7.60 -12.22 -21.12
N LYS A 181 -8.37 -11.82 -22.12
CA LYS A 181 -9.50 -12.62 -22.57
C LYS A 181 -8.91 -13.94 -23.06
N GLU A 182 -9.22 -15.02 -22.37
CA GLU A 182 -8.99 -16.36 -22.91
C GLU A 182 -9.88 -16.48 -24.17
N GLU A 183 -9.24 -16.70 -25.33
CA GLU A 183 -9.91 -17.04 -26.59
C GLU A 183 -10.27 -18.53 -26.62
#